data_AF-A0A9R1UTH8-F1
#
_entry.id   AF-A0A9R1UTH8-F1
#
_cell.length_a   1.000
_cell.length_b   1.000
_cell.length_c   1.000
_cell.angle_alpha   90.00
_cell.angle_beta   90.00
_cell.angle_gamma   90.00
#
_symmetry.space_group_name_H-M   'P 1'
#
loop_
_entity.id
_entity.type
_entity.pdbx_description
1 polymer ?
#
loop_
_entity_poly.entity_id
_entity_poly.type
_entity_poly.pdbx_seq_one_letter_code
_entity_poly.pdbx_strand_id
1 'polypeptide(L)'
;MASNDPGWQYGTAVEGKGNQKMICTFCNKTTKGGITRHKHHLAGDSAQVLKCPRVPIEIQKLFIDASDKKKQDKEATNKIPHFDDDVVDIDEDEEATTNSEFFQ
;
A
#
# COMPACT_ATOMS: atom_id res chain seq x y z
N MET A 1 -15.27 11.96 19.44
CA MET A 1 -14.67 12.87 18.44
C MET A 1 -14.80 12.20 17.09
N ALA A 2 -15.62 12.75 16.19
CA ALA A 2 -15.83 12.18 14.86
C ALA A 2 -14.53 12.32 14.07
N SER A 3 -13.93 11.18 13.71
CA SER A 3 -12.88 11.13 12.72
C SER A 3 -13.44 11.71 11.41
N ASN A 4 -13.08 12.95 11.11
CA ASN A 4 -13.47 13.67 9.90
C ASN A 4 -12.73 13.09 8.69
N ASP A 5 -12.98 11.82 8.41
CA ASP A 5 -12.36 11.10 7.31
C ASP A 5 -13.04 11.55 6.01
N PRO A 6 -12.31 12.24 5.11
CA PRO A 6 -12.89 12.82 3.90
C PRO A 6 -13.47 11.75 2.97
N GLY A 7 -13.10 10.47 3.12
CA GLY A 7 -13.68 9.39 2.34
C GLY A 7 -15.20 9.28 2.48
N TRP A 8 -15.75 9.61 3.66
CA TRP A 8 -17.20 9.55 3.90
C TRP A 8 -17.95 10.74 3.30
N GLN A 9 -17.25 11.83 2.96
CA GLN A 9 -17.86 12.97 2.29
C GLN A 9 -18.20 12.65 0.82
N TYR A 10 -17.43 11.76 0.21
CA TYR A 10 -17.56 11.40 -1.22
C TYR A 10 -18.21 10.04 -1.45
N GLY A 11 -18.84 9.46 -0.43
CA GLY A 11 -19.61 8.24 -0.61
C GLY A 11 -20.53 7.94 0.57
N THR A 12 -21.65 7.29 0.24
CA THR A 12 -22.69 6.94 1.22
C THR A 12 -22.58 5.46 1.57
N ALA A 13 -22.54 5.12 2.86
CA ALA A 13 -22.68 3.74 3.28
C ALA A 13 -24.10 3.24 3.04
N VAL A 14 -24.20 2.04 2.48
CA VAL A 14 -25.46 1.33 2.36
C VAL A 14 -25.57 0.42 3.57
N GLU A 15 -26.52 0.71 4.45
CA GLU A 15 -26.85 -0.14 5.58
C GLU A 15 -27.44 -1.46 5.09
N GLY A 16 -26.89 -2.58 5.56
CA GLY A 16 -27.38 -3.91 5.23
C GLY A 16 -26.63 -4.98 6.01
N LYS A 17 -27.26 -6.15 6.17
CA LYS A 17 -26.59 -7.35 6.73
C LYS A 17 -25.50 -7.84 5.76
N GLY A 18 -24.25 -7.45 5.98
CA GLY A 18 -23.10 -7.94 5.22
C GLY A 18 -21.92 -6.96 5.15
N ASN A 19 -20.98 -7.23 4.24
CA ASN A 19 -19.82 -6.36 3.98
C ASN A 19 -20.28 -4.91 3.74
N GLN A 20 -19.69 -3.95 4.45
CA GLN A 20 -19.95 -2.52 4.27
C GLN A 20 -19.87 -2.17 2.78
N LYS A 21 -21.00 -1.74 2.20
CA LYS A 21 -21.06 -1.27 0.82
C LYS A 21 -21.04 0.25 0.83
N MET A 22 -20.32 0.85 -0.09
CA MET A 22 -20.25 2.30 -0.26
C MET A 22 -20.72 2.66 -1.67
N ILE A 23 -21.61 3.64 -1.80
CA ILE A 23 -22.00 4.22 -3.09
C ILE A 23 -21.14 5.46 -3.30
N CYS A 24 -20.40 5.50 -4.41
CA CYS A 24 -19.60 6.66 -4.78
C CYS A 24 -20.48 7.80 -5.29
N THR A 25 -20.32 9.02 -4.77
CA THR A 25 -21.13 10.17 -5.17
C THR A 25 -20.84 10.65 -6.61
N PHE A 26 -19.63 10.38 -7.13
CA PHE A 26 -19.21 10.84 -8.46
C PHE A 26 -19.67 9.92 -9.60
N CYS A 27 -19.55 8.60 -9.42
CA CYS A 27 -19.92 7.63 -10.46
C CYS A 27 -21.14 6.78 -10.13
N ASN A 28 -21.74 6.96 -8.96
CA ASN A 28 -22.87 6.19 -8.45
C ASN A 28 -22.63 4.67 -8.40
N LYS A 29 -21.38 4.24 -8.51
CA LYS A 29 -20.99 2.83 -8.44
C LYS A 29 -20.96 2.37 -6.99
N THR A 30 -21.55 1.21 -6.74
CA THR A 30 -21.43 0.54 -5.44
C THR A 30 -20.11 -0.22 -5.36
N THR A 31 -19.28 0.11 -4.39
CA THR A 31 -18.08 -0.62 -4.02
C THR A 31 -18.38 -1.53 -2.81
N LYS A 32 -17.88 -2.77 -2.87
CA LYS A 32 -17.92 -3.72 -1.74
C LYS A 32 -16.60 -3.61 -0.98
N GLY A 33 -16.64 -3.75 0.35
CA GLY A 33 -15.43 -3.72 1.20
C GLY A 33 -15.13 -2.36 1.83
N GLY A 34 -16.19 -1.56 2.03
CA GLY A 34 -16.21 -0.41 2.90
C GLY A 34 -15.42 0.80 2.41
N ILE A 35 -15.17 1.70 3.37
CA ILE A 35 -14.53 2.99 3.16
C ILE A 35 -13.12 2.86 2.56
N THR A 36 -12.37 1.82 2.94
CA THR A 36 -11.00 1.61 2.46
C THR A 36 -10.95 1.41 0.95
N ARG A 37 -11.78 0.53 0.40
CA ARG A 37 -11.85 0.34 -1.06
C ARG A 37 -12.44 1.55 -1.76
N HIS A 38 -13.36 2.26 -1.12
CA HIS A 38 -13.89 3.52 -1.64
C HIS A 38 -12.79 4.59 -1.79
N LYS A 39 -11.89 4.74 -0.80
CA LYS A 39 -10.74 5.66 -0.92
C LYS A 39 -9.82 5.30 -2.09
N HIS A 40 -9.48 4.03 -2.26
CA HIS A 40 -8.65 3.60 -3.40
C HIS A 40 -9.38 3.81 -4.74
N HIS A 41 -10.71 3.70 -4.77
CA HIS A 41 -11.51 4.03 -5.95
C HIS A 41 -11.43 5.53 -6.32
N LEU A 42 -11.38 6.42 -5.31
CA LEU A 42 -11.23 7.87 -5.51
C LEU A 42 -9.80 8.25 -5.92
N ALA A 43 -8.79 7.69 -5.24
CA ALA A 43 -7.38 7.91 -5.54
C ALA A 43 -6.95 7.32 -6.89
N GLY A 44 -7.49 6.15 -7.23
CA GLY A 44 -7.01 5.37 -8.38
C GLY A 44 -5.61 4.78 -8.17
N ASP A 45 -5.19 4.59 -6.92
CA ASP A 45 -3.85 4.14 -6.50
C ASP A 45 -3.73 2.61 -6.40
N SER A 46 -4.85 1.87 -6.42
CA SER A 46 -4.85 0.41 -6.32
C SER A 46 -5.19 -0.26 -7.65
N ALA A 47 -4.35 -1.18 -8.11
CA ALA A 47 -4.63 -2.03 -9.27
C ALA A 47 -5.86 -2.95 -9.06
N GLN A 48 -6.21 -3.26 -7.81
CA GLN A 48 -7.31 -4.16 -7.45
C GLN A 48 -8.67 -3.45 -7.35
N VAL A 49 -8.68 -2.13 -7.49
CA VAL A 49 -9.89 -1.31 -7.40
C VAL A 49 -10.00 -0.45 -8.65
N LEU A 50 -11.10 -0.60 -9.38
CA LEU A 50 -11.36 0.25 -10.55
C LEU A 50 -11.37 1.73 -10.14
N LYS A 51 -10.53 2.55 -10.76
CA LYS A 51 -10.53 4.00 -10.55
C LYS A 51 -11.87 4.63 -10.96
N CYS A 52 -12.26 5.69 -10.26
CA CYS A 52 -13.44 6.47 -10.65
C CYS A 52 -13.11 7.39 -11.85
N PRO A 53 -13.84 7.30 -12.97
CA PRO A 53 -13.59 8.16 -14.13
C PRO A 53 -14.17 9.58 -13.97
N ARG A 54 -15.00 9.82 -12.96
CA ARG A 54 -15.73 11.09 -12.74
C ARG A 54 -15.24 11.90 -11.53
N VAL A 55 -14.18 11.45 -10.87
CA VAL A 55 -13.60 12.19 -9.73
C VAL A 55 -12.82 13.39 -10.27
N PRO A 56 -13.07 14.61 -9.76
CA PRO A 56 -12.26 15.79 -10.09
C PRO A 56 -10.81 15.60 -9.67
N ILE A 57 -9.87 16.19 -10.43
CA ILE A 57 -8.43 16.06 -10.18
C ILE A 57 -8.05 16.51 -8.77
N GLU A 58 -8.68 17.58 -8.25
CA GLU A 58 -8.43 18.08 -6.89
C GLU A 58 -8.76 17.04 -5.80
N ILE A 59 -9.89 16.34 -5.97
CA ILE A 59 -10.32 15.29 -5.04
C ILE A 59 -9.42 14.07 -5.18
N GLN A 60 -9.05 13.70 -6.40
CA GLN A 60 -8.12 12.60 -6.63
C GLN A 60 -6.77 12.86 -5.95
N LYS A 61 -6.21 14.07 -6.12
CA LYS A 61 -4.96 14.48 -5.45
C LYS A 61 -5.07 14.45 -3.92
N LEU A 62 -6.19 14.93 -3.36
CA LEU A 62 -6.45 14.85 -1.92
C LEU A 62 -6.29 13.42 -1.36
N PHE A 63 -6.80 12.42 -2.08
CA PHE A 63 -6.69 11.02 -1.65
C PHE A 63 -5.32 10.39 -1.93
N ILE A 64 -4.67 10.75 -3.04
CA ILE A 64 -3.30 10.31 -3.35
C ILE A 64 -2.34 10.85 -2.27
N ASP A 65 -2.37 12.15 -1.98
CA ASP A 65 -1.50 12.79 -0.99
C ASP A 65 -1.73 12.22 0.42
N ALA A 66 -2.98 11.86 0.74
CA ALA A 66 -3.33 11.21 2.00
C ALA A 66 -2.78 9.78 2.10
N SER A 67 -2.70 9.06 0.97
CA SER A 67 -2.06 7.74 0.90
C SER A 67 -0.54 7.83 1.03
N ASP A 68 0.11 8.87 0.48
CA ASP A 68 1.56 9.03 0.50
C ASP A 68 2.11 9.58 1.82
N LYS A 69 1.36 10.41 2.56
CA LYS A 69 1.75 10.82 3.93
C LYS A 69 1.96 9.64 4.89
N LYS A 70 1.30 8.50 4.64
CA LYS A 70 1.52 7.25 5.40
C LYS A 70 2.80 6.48 5.03
N LYS A 71 3.50 6.86 3.96
CA LYS A 71 4.78 6.24 3.56
C LYS A 71 5.98 6.88 4.26
N GLN A 72 5.93 8.18 4.53
CA GLN A 72 7.02 8.89 5.20
C GLN A 72 7.24 8.43 6.66
N ASP A 73 6.20 7.97 7.35
CA ASP A 73 6.33 7.37 8.70
C ASP A 73 6.90 5.93 8.68
N LYS A 74 7.02 5.30 7.50
CA LYS A 74 7.59 3.95 7.34
C LYS A 74 9.03 3.96 6.82
N GLU A 75 9.55 5.12 6.42
CA GLU A 75 10.90 5.30 5.90
C GLU A 75 11.95 5.68 6.97
N ALA A 76 11.63 5.50 8.25
CA ALA A 76 12.59 5.68 9.35
C ALA A 76 13.31 4.39 9.81
N THR A 77 13.14 3.24 9.13
CA THR A 77 13.78 1.96 9.54
C THR A 77 14.54 1.22 8.45
N ASN A 78 14.85 1.82 7.31
CA ASN A 78 15.77 1.18 6.35
C ASN A 78 16.82 2.16 5.81
N LYS A 79 17.74 2.57 6.69
CA LYS A 79 19.00 3.19 6.30
C LYS A 79 20.12 2.15 6.43
N ILE A 80 20.51 1.53 5.32
CA ILE A 80 21.88 1.03 5.17
C ILE A 80 22.51 1.93 4.10
N PRO A 81 23.33 2.93 4.46
CA PRO A 81 24.09 3.67 3.47
C PRO A 81 25.13 2.71 2.86
N HIS A 82 25.02 2.51 1.55
CA HIS A 82 26.06 1.90 0.73
C HIS A 82 27.23 2.88 0.67
N PHE A 83 28.34 2.54 1.30
CA PHE A 83 29.63 3.17 1.02
C PHE A 83 30.29 2.33 -0.09
N ASP A 84 30.70 3.01 -1.16
CA ASP A 84 31.49 2.47 -2.27
C ASP A 84 33.00 2.54 -1.95
N ASP A 85 33.78 1.70 -2.64
CA ASP A 85 35.26 1.57 -2.67
C ASP A 85 35.87 0.91 -1.40
N ASP A 86 36.59 -0.23 -1.46
CA ASP A 86 37.75 -0.53 -2.27
C ASP A 86 37.89 -2.03 -2.63
N VAL A 87 38.49 -2.29 -3.79
CA VAL A 87 38.98 -3.58 -4.30
C VAL A 87 39.94 -4.27 -3.33
N VAL A 88 39.70 -5.55 -3.05
CA VAL A 88 40.78 -6.53 -2.81
C VAL A 88 40.58 -7.74 -3.71
N ASP A 89 41.50 -7.85 -4.65
CA ASP A 89 41.73 -8.94 -5.60
C ASP A 89 42.41 -10.12 -4.86
N ILE A 90 42.20 -11.35 -5.37
CA ILE A 90 43.17 -12.48 -5.37
C ILE A 90 43.38 -13.19 -3.98
N ASP A 91 43.24 -14.51 -3.79
CA ASP A 91 43.87 -15.66 -4.46
C ASP A 91 43.07 -16.99 -4.23
N GLU A 92 43.34 -17.97 -5.10
CA GLU A 92 43.12 -19.43 -4.97
C GLU A 92 43.45 -20.01 -3.59
N ASP A 93 42.72 -21.04 -3.13
CA ASP A 93 43.20 -22.44 -3.08
C ASP A 93 42.15 -23.38 -2.46
N GLU A 94 42.22 -24.65 -2.85
CA GLU A 94 41.49 -25.83 -2.33
C GLU A 94 41.77 -26.03 -0.80
N GLU A 95 41.11 -26.86 0.01
CA GLU A 95 40.73 -28.26 -0.15
C GLU A 95 39.86 -28.67 1.05
N ALA A 96 38.83 -29.47 0.76
CA ALA A 96 38.43 -30.73 1.38
C ALA A 96 38.26 -30.97 2.93
N THR A 97 37.23 -31.81 3.15
CA THR A 97 37.04 -32.80 4.22
C THR A 97 36.51 -32.28 5.57
N THR A 98 35.73 -33.01 6.39
CA THR A 98 35.36 -34.42 6.47
C THR A 98 34.02 -34.56 7.21
N ASN A 99 33.35 -35.66 6.90
CA ASN A 99 32.23 -36.33 7.57
C ASN A 99 32.23 -36.32 9.11
N SER A 100 31.05 -36.42 9.74
CA SER A 100 30.61 -37.70 10.32
C SER A 100 29.20 -37.64 10.91
N GLU A 101 28.58 -38.81 10.87
CA GLU A 101 27.19 -39.19 11.12
C GLU A 101 26.71 -38.93 12.56
N PHE A 102 25.39 -38.77 12.75
CA PHE A 102 24.72 -39.52 13.82
C PHE A 102 23.21 -39.67 13.58
N PHE A 103 22.75 -40.90 13.79
CA PHE A 103 21.40 -41.47 13.73
C PHE A 103 20.37 -40.67 14.57
N GLN A 104 19.06 -40.71 14.26
CA GLN A 104 18.22 -41.92 14.24
C GLN A 104 16.94 -41.75 13.41
#